data_AF-A0A2D6SR22-F1
#
_entry.id   AF-A0A2D6SR22-F1
#
_cell.length_a   1.000
_cell.length_b   1.000
_cell.length_c   1.000
_cell.angle_alpha   90.00
_cell.angle_beta   90.00
_cell.angle_gamma   90.00
#
_symmetry.space_group_name_H-M   'P 1'
#
loop_
_entity.id
_entity.type
_entity.pdbx_description
1 polymer ?
#
loop_
_entity_poly.entity_id
_entity_poly.type
_entity_poly.pdbx_seq_one_letter_code
_entity_poly.pdbx_strand_id
1 'polypeptide(L)'
;MYLSQLYLNLSYFSYAYGHNSHLKIYGYTDIHYIKSSKVYNTLVNPGVKQKVITIPNEKAIKIDPAFTDERGAISNILEEDICHVAIITSKKGSIRANHYHPKQIQYVYLVSGKYETVSKDMKDDNAKEETLVVEPGTLVITPPMIAHAMRFLEDSVILNLTTGHRDSKNFEEHTVKHKLI
;
A
#
# COMPACT_ATOMS: atom_id res chain seq x y z
N MET A 1 -18.96 -9.24 36.00
CA MET A 1 -17.90 -9.69 35.06
C MET A 1 -18.61 -10.15 33.79
N TYR A 2 -18.65 -9.31 32.76
CA TYR A 2 -19.38 -9.58 31.52
C TYR A 2 -18.48 -10.36 30.55
N LEU A 3 -18.90 -11.56 30.18
CA LEU A 3 -18.44 -12.30 29.00
C LEU A 3 -19.39 -11.92 27.85
N SER A 4 -18.94 -11.13 26.89
CA SER A 4 -19.68 -10.90 25.64
C SER A 4 -19.20 -11.89 24.59
N GLN A 5 -20.05 -12.86 24.27
CA GLN A 5 -19.94 -13.75 23.12
C GLN A 5 -20.11 -12.93 21.83
N LEU A 6 -19.12 -12.93 20.93
CA LEU A 6 -19.28 -12.38 19.58
C LEU A 6 -19.57 -13.55 18.63
N TYR A 7 -20.82 -13.65 18.16
CA TYR A 7 -21.23 -14.54 17.08
C TYR A 7 -20.80 -13.93 15.73
N LEU A 8 -20.03 -14.67 14.94
CA LEU A 8 -19.80 -14.35 13.53
C LEU A 8 -20.81 -15.13 12.69
N ASN A 9 -21.80 -14.42 12.14
CA ASN A 9 -22.66 -14.91 11.07
C ASN A 9 -21.82 -15.04 9.79
N LEU A 10 -21.50 -16.27 9.39
CA LEU A 10 -21.13 -16.56 8.01
C LEU A 10 -22.43 -16.78 7.22
N SER A 11 -22.81 -15.78 6.41
CA SER A 11 -23.84 -15.98 5.39
C SER A 11 -23.49 -15.07 4.22
N TYR A 12 -23.10 -15.69 3.09
CA TYR A 12 -23.37 -15.31 1.71
C TYR A 12 -22.30 -15.95 0.81
N PHE A 13 -22.43 -17.26 0.58
CA PHE A 13 -21.87 -17.91 -0.60
C PHE A 13 -23.03 -18.18 -1.55
N SER A 14 -23.08 -17.44 -2.66
CA SER A 14 -23.92 -17.84 -3.80
C SER A 14 -23.16 -18.90 -4.59
N TYR A 15 -23.61 -20.15 -4.52
CA TYR A 15 -23.08 -21.23 -5.35
C TYR A 15 -23.71 -21.14 -6.75
N ALA A 16 -22.89 -20.91 -7.78
CA ALA A 16 -23.24 -21.24 -9.15
C ALA A 16 -22.63 -22.61 -9.49
N TYR A 17 -23.48 -23.64 -9.57
CA TYR A 17 -23.09 -24.94 -10.12
C TYR A 17 -22.97 -24.82 -11.64
N GLY A 18 -21.76 -25.01 -12.17
CA GLY A 18 -21.49 -25.10 -13.60
C GLY A 18 -20.46 -26.17 -13.87
N HIS A 19 -20.87 -27.25 -14.56
CA HIS A 19 -19.99 -28.33 -15.02
C HIS A 19 -18.99 -27.80 -16.07
N ASN A 20 -17.81 -27.39 -15.61
CA ASN A 20 -16.51 -27.66 -16.24
C ASN A 20 -15.42 -27.02 -15.39
N SER A 21 -14.39 -27.80 -15.12
CA SER A 21 -13.25 -27.48 -14.28
C SER A 21 -12.54 -26.22 -14.75
N HIS A 22 -12.73 -25.08 -14.07
CA HIS A 22 -11.75 -24.02 -13.80
C HIS A 22 -12.44 -22.96 -12.93
N LEU A 23 -12.36 -23.11 -11.60
CA LEU A 23 -12.87 -22.12 -10.66
C LEU A 23 -11.93 -20.89 -10.65
N LYS A 24 -12.32 -19.80 -11.32
CA LYS A 24 -11.69 -18.48 -11.14
C LYS A 24 -12.33 -17.80 -9.93
N ILE A 25 -11.58 -17.73 -8.83
CA ILE A 25 -11.99 -16.97 -7.64
C ILE A 25 -11.47 -15.53 -7.81
N TYR A 26 -12.37 -14.59 -8.05
CA TYR A 26 -12.11 -13.17 -7.81
C TYR A 26 -12.75 -12.82 -6.46
N GLY A 27 -11.95 -12.83 -5.40
CA GLY A 27 -12.40 -12.46 -4.06
C GLY A 27 -11.77 -11.15 -3.64
N TYR A 28 -12.58 -10.09 -3.56
CA TYR A 28 -12.25 -8.87 -2.81
C TYR A 28 -12.60 -9.18 -1.35
N THR A 29 -11.60 -9.38 -0.50
CA THR A 29 -11.81 -9.50 0.94
C THR A 29 -11.47 -8.18 1.60
N ASP A 30 -12.46 -7.53 2.20
CA ASP A 30 -12.27 -6.43 3.13
C ASP A 30 -11.34 -6.88 4.26
N ILE A 31 -10.09 -6.40 4.23
CA ILE A 31 -9.06 -6.77 5.19
C ILE A 31 -9.25 -5.90 6.44
N HIS A 32 -10.20 -6.27 7.28
CA HIS A 32 -10.19 -5.81 8.67
C HIS A 32 -8.96 -6.38 9.37
N TYR A 33 -7.94 -5.54 9.51
CA TYR A 33 -6.76 -5.63 10.37
C TYR A 33 -6.64 -6.94 11.16
N ILE A 34 -6.03 -7.96 10.53
CA ILE A 34 -5.69 -9.22 11.22
C ILE A 34 -4.29 -9.05 11.82
N LYS A 35 -4.23 -9.28 13.14
CA LYS A 35 -3.04 -9.27 14.00
C LYS A 35 -1.83 -9.95 13.36
N SER A 36 -0.68 -9.30 13.56
CA SER A 36 0.70 -9.78 13.40
C SER A 36 0.87 -11.30 13.27
N SER A 37 1.27 -11.75 12.09
CA SER A 37 2.25 -12.83 11.86
C SER A 37 2.22 -13.18 10.36
N LYS A 38 3.22 -12.75 9.59
CA LYS A 38 3.39 -13.19 8.19
C LYS A 38 3.90 -14.65 8.17
N VAL A 39 3.05 -15.61 8.54
CA VAL A 39 3.07 -16.99 8.03
C VAL A 39 1.63 -17.52 8.12
N TYR A 40 0.88 -17.44 7.03
CA TYR A 40 -0.39 -18.15 6.93
C TYR A 40 -0.11 -19.62 6.65
N ASN A 41 -0.03 -20.44 7.70
CA ASN A 41 -0.18 -21.87 7.57
C ASN A 41 -1.67 -22.17 7.36
N THR A 42 -2.16 -22.09 6.12
CA THR A 42 -3.39 -22.80 5.77
C THR A 42 -3.19 -24.27 6.13
N LEU A 43 -4.09 -24.82 6.95
CA LEU A 43 -4.10 -26.24 7.31
C LEU A 43 -4.32 -27.06 6.03
N VAL A 44 -3.25 -27.48 5.37
CA VAL A 44 -3.31 -28.34 4.20
C VAL A 44 -2.22 -29.41 4.28
N ASN A 45 -2.69 -30.65 4.15
CA ASN A 45 -2.03 -31.94 4.00
C ASN A 45 -0.48 -32.00 4.11
N PRO A 46 0.07 -32.90 4.96
CA PRO A 46 1.50 -33.17 5.01
C PRO A 46 1.95 -33.76 3.66
N GLY A 47 2.58 -32.92 2.83
CA GLY A 47 3.08 -33.32 1.50
C GLY A 47 3.09 -32.22 0.43
N VAL A 48 2.38 -31.10 0.65
CA VAL A 48 2.40 -29.97 -0.29
C VAL A 48 3.52 -29.00 0.10
N LYS A 49 4.47 -28.73 -0.82
CA LYS A 49 5.47 -27.67 -0.65
C LYS A 49 4.75 -26.34 -0.42
N GLN A 50 4.95 -25.74 0.76
CA GLN A 50 4.41 -24.42 1.07
C GLN A 50 5.00 -23.39 0.10
N LYS A 51 4.13 -22.73 -0.67
CA LYS A 51 4.51 -21.51 -1.39
C LYS A 51 4.39 -20.37 -0.39
N VAL A 52 5.52 -19.91 0.14
CA VAL A 52 5.55 -18.70 0.99
C VAL A 52 5.11 -17.53 0.11
N ILE A 53 3.97 -16.94 0.43
CA ILE A 53 3.47 -15.72 -0.22
C ILE A 53 3.99 -14.54 0.61
N THR A 54 5.01 -13.86 0.12
CA THR A 54 5.47 -12.60 0.70
C THR A 54 4.56 -11.48 0.25
N ILE A 55 3.89 -10.81 1.20
CA ILE A 55 3.10 -9.60 0.94
C ILE A 55 4.07 -8.41 0.97
N PRO A 56 4.16 -7.57 -0.07
CA PRO A 56 5.07 -6.43 -0.08
C PRO A 56 4.65 -5.36 0.94
N ASN A 57 5.60 -4.59 1.42
CA ASN A 57 5.38 -3.47 2.35
C ASN A 57 4.58 -2.34 1.68
N GLU A 58 4.88 -2.06 0.41
CA GLU A 58 4.20 -1.06 -0.40
C GLU A 58 3.60 -1.70 -1.66
N LYS A 59 2.45 -1.19 -2.09
CA LYS A 59 1.82 -1.61 -3.35
C LYS A 59 2.08 -0.54 -4.41
N ALA A 60 2.80 -0.88 -5.48
CA ALA A 60 2.98 -0.03 -6.65
C ALA A 60 2.02 -0.47 -7.77
N ILE A 61 1.23 0.47 -8.29
CA ILE A 61 0.25 0.22 -9.35
C ILE A 61 0.54 1.16 -10.50
N LYS A 62 0.86 0.61 -11.68
CA LYS A 62 0.92 1.39 -12.90
C LYS A 62 -0.51 1.76 -13.31
N ILE A 63 -0.78 3.05 -13.47
CA ILE A 63 -2.08 3.55 -13.91
C ILE A 63 -2.05 3.74 -15.43
N ASP A 64 -2.88 2.97 -16.10
CA ASP A 64 -3.14 3.18 -17.53
C ASP A 64 -4.26 4.22 -17.70
N PRO A 65 -4.26 5.01 -18.78
CA PRO A 65 -5.36 5.90 -19.11
C PRO A 65 -6.70 5.17 -19.18
N ALA A 66 -7.71 5.73 -18.52
CA ALA A 66 -9.10 5.27 -18.65
C ALA A 66 -9.71 5.71 -19.99
N PHE A 67 -9.21 6.81 -20.57
CA PHE A 67 -9.67 7.35 -21.84
C PHE A 67 -8.54 8.11 -22.54
N THR A 68 -8.46 7.99 -23.87
CA THR A 68 -7.46 8.68 -24.70
C THR A 68 -8.09 9.15 -26.00
N ASP A 69 -7.85 10.40 -26.38
CA ASP A 69 -8.19 10.95 -27.69
C ASP A 69 -7.14 11.99 -28.15
N GLU A 70 -7.43 12.71 -29.24
CA GLU A 70 -6.55 13.74 -29.82
C GLU A 70 -6.18 14.90 -28.88
N ARG A 71 -6.92 15.11 -27.78
CA ARG A 71 -6.67 16.14 -26.77
C ARG A 71 -5.70 15.67 -25.69
N GLY A 72 -5.50 14.36 -25.57
CA GLY A 72 -4.67 13.73 -24.56
C GLY A 72 -5.33 12.52 -23.89
N ALA A 73 -5.02 12.30 -22.62
CA ALA A 73 -5.45 11.14 -21.85
C ALA A 73 -6.03 11.54 -20.49
N ILE A 74 -7.01 10.77 -20.00
CA ILE A 74 -7.59 10.86 -18.67
C ILE A 74 -7.21 9.59 -17.90
N SER A 75 -6.54 9.75 -16.77
CA SER A 75 -6.16 8.65 -15.87
C SER A 75 -6.80 8.83 -14.50
N ASN A 76 -7.62 7.88 -14.07
CA ASN A 76 -8.20 7.87 -12.74
C ASN A 76 -7.17 7.32 -11.76
N ILE A 77 -6.41 8.20 -11.12
CA ILE A 77 -5.27 7.79 -10.29
C ILE A 77 -5.67 7.33 -8.89
N LEU A 78 -6.80 7.77 -8.34
CA LEU A 78 -7.22 7.47 -6.98
C LEU A 78 -8.72 7.77 -6.78
N GLU A 79 -9.43 6.88 -6.08
CA GLU A 79 -10.86 7.01 -5.70
C GLU A 79 -11.02 6.70 -4.20
N GLU A 80 -10.44 7.55 -3.35
CA GLU A 80 -10.38 7.37 -1.90
C GLU A 80 -10.70 8.69 -1.17
N ASP A 81 -11.08 8.59 0.11
CA ASP A 81 -11.27 9.76 0.98
C ASP A 81 -9.92 10.36 1.37
N ILE A 82 -9.58 11.50 0.77
CA ILE A 82 -8.31 12.19 0.97
C ILE A 82 -8.48 13.48 1.77
N CYS A 83 -7.73 13.60 2.86
CA CYS A 83 -7.74 14.77 3.73
C CYS A 83 -6.67 15.80 3.39
N HIS A 84 -5.58 15.39 2.72
CA HIS A 84 -4.50 16.29 2.37
C HIS A 84 -3.82 15.88 1.07
N VAL A 85 -3.49 16.87 0.23
CA VAL A 85 -2.81 16.72 -1.05
C VAL A 85 -1.70 17.76 -1.14
N ALA A 86 -0.51 17.34 -1.54
CA ALA A 86 0.61 18.22 -1.84
C ALA A 86 1.26 17.84 -3.16
N ILE A 87 1.74 18.84 -3.90
CA ILE A 87 2.66 18.65 -5.02
C ILE A 87 4.07 18.85 -4.49
N ILE A 88 4.97 17.92 -4.79
CA ILE A 88 6.36 17.99 -4.34
C ILE A 88 7.28 17.85 -5.54
N THR A 89 8.20 18.79 -5.67
CA THR A 89 9.34 18.68 -6.58
C THR A 89 10.58 18.20 -5.80
N SER A 90 11.31 17.27 -6.39
CA SER A 90 12.54 16.72 -5.82
C SER A 90 13.67 16.77 -6.83
N LYS A 91 14.89 17.04 -6.36
CA LYS A 91 16.09 17.00 -7.19
C LYS A 91 16.69 15.59 -7.20
N LYS A 92 17.33 15.22 -8.30
CA LYS A 92 18.13 14.00 -8.37
C LYS A 92 19.11 13.91 -7.18
N GLY A 93 19.18 12.74 -6.56
CA GLY A 93 20.01 12.45 -5.39
C GLY A 93 19.40 12.88 -4.05
N SER A 94 18.31 13.64 -4.03
CA SER A 94 17.64 13.99 -2.78
C SER A 94 16.91 12.78 -2.16
N ILE A 95 16.79 12.81 -0.83
CA ILE A 95 16.06 11.80 -0.06
C ILE A 95 14.88 12.48 0.66
N ARG A 96 13.71 11.84 0.64
CA ARG A 96 12.53 12.26 1.40
C ARG A 96 11.93 11.09 2.18
N ALA A 97 10.99 11.44 3.05
CA ALA A 97 10.03 10.52 3.65
C ALA A 97 10.53 9.52 4.70
N ASN A 98 11.80 9.60 5.16
CA ASN A 98 12.38 8.86 6.30
C ASN A 98 11.54 8.91 7.61
N HIS A 99 10.38 8.24 7.60
CA HIS A 99 9.34 8.22 8.62
C HIS A 99 8.32 7.12 8.33
N TYR A 100 7.39 6.92 9.26
CA TYR A 100 6.17 6.16 9.05
C TYR A 100 4.95 6.92 9.60
N HIS A 101 3.77 6.50 9.15
CA HIS A 101 2.49 6.99 9.65
C HIS A 101 1.82 5.92 10.52
N PRO A 102 1.55 6.16 11.82
CA PRO A 102 0.94 5.13 12.67
C PRO A 102 -0.50 4.77 12.29
N LYS A 103 -1.25 5.72 11.72
CA LYS A 103 -2.70 5.58 11.45
C LYS A 103 -3.12 5.84 10.01
N GLN A 104 -2.38 6.67 9.29
CA GLN A 104 -2.78 7.19 7.97
C GLN A 104 -2.19 6.33 6.85
N ILE A 105 -2.89 6.28 5.72
CA ILE A 105 -2.36 5.74 4.47
C ILE A 105 -1.74 6.91 3.70
N GLN A 106 -0.57 6.70 3.11
CA GLN A 106 0.02 7.63 2.17
C GLN A 106 -0.05 7.06 0.75
N TYR A 107 -0.46 7.91 -0.18
CA TYR A 107 -0.49 7.64 -1.61
C TYR A 107 0.47 8.59 -2.31
N VAL A 108 1.33 8.04 -3.16
CA VAL A 108 2.30 8.82 -3.94
C VAL A 108 2.14 8.49 -5.40
N TYR A 109 1.72 9.47 -6.19
CA TYR A 109 1.65 9.33 -7.64
C TYR A 109 2.83 10.04 -8.30
N LEU A 110 3.64 9.31 -9.06
CA LEU A 110 4.78 9.88 -9.78
C LEU A 110 4.31 10.49 -11.10
N VAL A 111 4.33 11.81 -11.19
CA VAL A 111 3.94 12.54 -12.41
C VAL A 111 5.07 12.49 -13.44
N SER A 112 6.31 12.75 -13.02
CA SER A 112 7.49 12.72 -13.89
C SER A 112 8.76 12.41 -13.09
N GLY A 113 9.79 11.91 -13.77
CA GLY A 113 11.08 11.54 -13.18
C GLY A 113 11.11 10.07 -12.74
N LYS A 114 11.87 9.77 -11.70
CA LYS A 114 12.13 8.41 -11.23
C LYS A 114 12.66 8.41 -9.80
N TYR A 115 12.20 7.48 -8.97
CA TYR A 115 12.76 7.27 -7.63
C TYR A 115 12.77 5.80 -7.25
N GLU A 116 13.62 5.44 -6.29
CA GLU A 116 13.53 4.21 -5.54
C GLU A 116 12.85 4.47 -4.19
N THR A 117 11.93 3.61 -3.79
CA THR A 117 11.36 3.59 -2.43
C THR A 117 11.98 2.43 -1.67
N VAL A 118 12.43 2.70 -0.45
CA VAL A 118 12.88 1.70 0.53
C VAL A 118 11.86 1.68 1.65
N SER A 119 11.34 0.49 2.01
CA SER A 119 10.30 0.38 3.03
C SER A 119 10.50 -0.79 3.99
N LYS A 120 10.02 -0.63 5.23
CA LYS A 120 10.12 -1.61 6.32
C LYS A 120 8.83 -1.63 7.15
N ASP A 121 8.33 -2.82 7.46
CA ASP A 121 7.20 -2.99 8.38
C ASP A 121 7.64 -2.78 9.84
N MET A 122 7.08 -1.75 10.48
CA MET A 122 7.42 -1.38 11.86
C MET A 122 6.66 -2.19 12.91
N LYS A 123 5.77 -3.11 12.51
CA LYS A 123 5.09 -4.04 13.43
C LYS A 123 5.88 -5.33 13.68
N ASP A 124 6.92 -5.58 12.89
CA ASP A 124 7.76 -6.76 12.99
C ASP A 124 9.23 -6.35 13.09
N ASP A 125 9.81 -6.56 14.26
CA ASP A 125 11.22 -6.23 14.54
C ASP A 125 12.19 -6.99 13.62
N ASN A 126 11.78 -8.14 13.08
CA ASN A 126 12.56 -8.96 12.15
C ASN A 126 12.27 -8.64 10.68
N ALA A 127 11.41 -7.66 10.39
CA ALA A 127 11.09 -7.27 9.02
C ALA A 127 12.36 -6.82 8.29
N LYS A 128 12.52 -7.30 7.06
CA LYS A 128 13.56 -6.83 6.14
C LYS A 128 13.07 -5.60 5.39
N GLU A 129 14.02 -4.79 4.98
CA GLU A 129 13.77 -3.71 4.03
C GLU A 129 13.43 -4.28 2.66
N GLU A 130 12.48 -3.63 1.99
CA GLU A 130 12.11 -3.88 0.60
C GLU A 130 12.45 -2.65 -0.24
N THR A 131 12.85 -2.85 -1.49
CA THR A 131 13.16 -1.74 -2.40
C THR A 131 12.47 -1.92 -3.73
N LEU A 132 11.86 -0.85 -4.23
CA LEU A 132 11.14 -0.81 -5.49
C LEU A 132 11.56 0.43 -6.28
N VAL A 133 11.75 0.27 -7.59
CA VAL A 133 11.93 1.40 -8.50
C VAL A 133 10.56 1.83 -9.04
N VAL A 134 10.30 3.14 -9.00
CA VAL A 134 9.03 3.74 -9.38
C VAL A 134 9.21 4.60 -10.62
N GLU A 135 8.39 4.32 -11.63
CA GLU A 135 8.38 5.00 -12.93
C GLU A 135 7.15 5.93 -13.04
N PRO A 136 7.16 6.96 -13.91
CA PRO A 136 6.04 7.88 -14.07
C PRO A 136 4.73 7.15 -14.35
N GLY A 137 3.60 7.68 -13.87
CA GLY A 137 2.30 7.05 -13.98
C GLY A 137 2.06 5.93 -12.97
N THR A 138 2.92 5.76 -11.98
CA THR A 138 2.78 4.75 -10.92
C THR A 138 2.23 5.39 -9.65
N LEU A 139 1.19 4.79 -9.07
CA LEU A 139 0.70 5.07 -7.74
C LEU A 139 1.33 4.09 -6.74
N VAL A 140 2.07 4.60 -5.76
CA VAL A 140 2.55 3.84 -4.61
C VAL A 140 1.62 4.05 -3.43
N ILE A 141 1.19 2.95 -2.83
CA ILE A 141 0.34 2.93 -1.64
C ILE A 141 1.18 2.42 -0.47
N THR A 142 1.33 3.26 0.54
CA THR A 142 2.08 2.97 1.77
C THR A 142 1.09 2.87 2.94
N PRO A 143 0.82 1.65 3.44
CA PRO A 143 -0.07 1.43 4.57
C PRO A 143 0.46 2.04 5.89
N PRO A 144 -0.39 2.14 6.93
CA PRO A 144 0.06 2.55 8.25
C PRO A 144 1.12 1.58 8.80
N MET A 145 2.03 2.13 9.60
CA MET A 145 3.17 1.43 10.22
C MET A 145 4.24 0.93 9.24
N ILE A 146 4.21 1.36 7.98
CA ILE A 146 5.32 1.14 7.05
C ILE A 146 6.24 2.36 7.07
N ALA A 147 7.46 2.17 7.57
CA ALA A 147 8.52 3.15 7.37
C ALA A 147 8.92 3.13 5.91
N HIS A 148 9.11 4.31 5.33
CA HIS A 148 9.51 4.43 3.94
C HIS A 148 10.53 5.55 3.76
N ALA A 149 11.24 5.53 2.64
CA ALA A 149 12.16 6.57 2.23
C ALA A 149 12.27 6.56 0.71
N MET A 150 12.30 7.73 0.10
CA MET A 150 12.38 7.88 -1.35
C MET A 150 13.71 8.51 -1.73
N ARG A 151 14.52 7.82 -2.52
CA ARG A 151 15.71 8.40 -3.16
C ARG A 151 15.40 8.69 -4.62
N PHE A 152 15.46 9.96 -4.98
CA PHE A 152 15.13 10.40 -6.33
C PHE A 152 16.29 10.15 -7.28
N LEU A 153 16.08 9.32 -8.30
CA LEU A 153 17.08 8.96 -9.31
C LEU A 153 17.15 10.01 -10.43
N GLU A 154 16.09 10.81 -10.56
CA GLU A 154 15.94 11.93 -11.49
C GLU A 154 15.24 13.12 -10.81
N ASP A 155 15.35 14.32 -11.40
CA ASP A 155 14.47 15.43 -11.02
C ASP A 155 13.02 14.99 -11.23
N SER A 156 12.20 15.05 -10.17
CA SER A 156 10.90 14.39 -10.15
C SER A 156 9.80 15.29 -9.60
N VAL A 157 8.59 15.05 -10.07
CA VAL A 157 7.36 15.67 -9.57
C VAL A 157 6.43 14.58 -9.09
N ILE A 158 5.99 14.68 -7.84
CA ILE A 158 5.06 13.73 -7.23
C ILE A 158 3.82 14.46 -6.69
N LEU A 159 2.68 13.78 -6.74
CA LEU A 159 1.53 14.09 -5.89
C LEU A 159 1.65 13.23 -4.63
N ASN A 160 1.59 13.85 -3.46
CA ASN A 160 1.59 13.19 -2.17
C ASN A 160 0.23 13.41 -1.49
N LEU A 161 -0.53 12.33 -1.32
CA LEU A 161 -1.88 12.35 -0.76
C LEU A 161 -1.93 11.51 0.52
N THR A 162 -2.69 11.97 1.52
CA THR A 162 -2.85 11.25 2.79
C THR A 162 -4.29 11.25 3.29
N THR A 163 -4.70 10.17 3.95
CA THR A 163 -6.05 10.03 4.51
C THR A 163 -6.27 10.79 5.82
N GLY A 164 -5.22 11.37 6.40
CA GLY A 164 -5.35 12.23 7.57
C GLY A 164 -4.83 13.63 7.35
N HIS A 165 -5.27 14.53 8.23
CA HIS A 165 -4.93 15.95 8.16
C HIS A 165 -3.45 16.17 8.42
N ARG A 166 -2.95 17.24 7.79
CA ARG A 166 -1.59 17.73 7.99
C ARG A 166 -1.68 19.04 8.76
N ASP A 167 -2.01 18.95 10.04
CA ASP A 167 -1.86 20.10 10.91
C ASP A 167 -0.37 20.23 11.31
N SER A 168 0.10 21.46 11.45
CA SER A 168 1.48 21.72 11.87
C SER A 168 1.68 21.53 13.37
N LYS A 169 0.58 21.51 14.15
CA LYS A 169 0.60 21.42 15.61
C LYS A 169 0.78 19.98 16.12
N ASN A 170 0.26 18.99 15.39
CA ASN A 170 0.26 17.57 15.76
C ASN A 170 1.00 16.71 14.70
N PHE A 171 1.92 17.31 13.94
CA PHE A 171 2.69 16.61 12.90
C PHE A 171 3.36 15.32 13.44
N GLU A 172 3.92 15.39 14.64
CA GLU A 172 4.60 14.25 15.28
C GLU A 172 3.63 13.16 15.78
N GLU A 173 2.35 13.48 15.96
CA GLU A 173 1.31 12.49 16.28
C GLU A 173 0.90 11.66 15.06
N HIS A 174 1.13 12.20 13.86
CA HIS A 174 0.76 11.61 12.58
C HIS A 174 1.96 11.04 11.80
N THR A 175 3.16 11.51 12.10
CA THR A 175 4.39 11.13 11.40
C THR A 175 5.51 10.93 12.39
N VAL A 176 6.01 9.70 12.46
CA VAL A 176 7.13 9.33 13.35
C VAL A 176 8.39 9.15 12.52
N LYS A 177 9.43 9.94 12.81
CA LYS A 177 10.70 9.88 12.09
C LYS A 177 11.36 8.51 12.25
N HIS A 178 11.86 7.97 11.15
CA HIS A 178 12.61 6.71 11.11
C HIS A 178 13.54 6.73 9.91
N LYS A 179 14.85 6.81 10.13
CA LYS A 179 15.82 6.89 9.04
C LYS A 179 16.12 5.50 8.49
N LEU A 180 15.79 5.27 7.22
CA LEU A 180 16.16 4.07 6.47
C LEU A 180 17.45 4.30 5.67
N ILE A 181 17.56 5.46 5.00
CA ILE A 181 18.70 5.84 4.14
C ILE A 181 19.16 7.28 4.36
#